data_AF-A0A3N4VP13-F1
#
_entry.id   AF-A0A3N4VP13-F1
#
_cell.length_a   1.000
_cell.length_b   1.000
_cell.length_c   1.000
_cell.angle_alpha   90.00
_cell.angle_beta   90.00
_cell.angle_gamma   90.00
#
_symmetry.space_group_name_H-M   'P 1'
#
loop_
_entity.id
_entity.type
_entity.pdbx_description
1 polymer ?
#
loop_
_entity_poly.entity_id
_entity_poly.type
_entity_poly.pdbx_seq_one_letter_code
_entity_poly.pdbx_strand_id
1 'polypeptide(L)' 'MKSDKDIDNPIVRYVACFGSVREAAQAAGVSTEMLRRMRKRGYVSTRQRALQMAQACQFRVKATELMALTRAGAAP' A
#
# COMPACT_ATOMS: atom_id res chain seq x y z
N MET A 1 1.70 -18.74 12.32
CA MET A 1 1.52 -17.43 12.98
C MET A 1 1.50 -16.36 11.89
N LYS A 2 0.36 -15.71 11.62
CA LYS A 2 0.31 -14.52 10.76
C LYS A 2 0.79 -13.36 11.63
N SER A 3 2.02 -12.90 11.40
CA SER A 3 2.63 -11.84 12.20
C SER A 3 1.77 -10.56 12.14
N ASP A 4 1.57 -9.89 13.27
CA ASP A 4 0.95 -8.55 13.39
C ASP A 4 1.44 -7.53 12.34
N LYS A 5 2.64 -7.73 11.78
CA LYS A 5 3.20 -6.96 10.66
C LYS A 5 2.34 -6.92 9.38
N ASP A 6 1.46 -7.90 9.14
CA ASP A 6 0.60 -7.90 7.95
C ASP A 6 -0.62 -6.96 8.09
N ILE A 7 -1.06 -6.66 9.32
CA ILE A 7 -2.24 -5.81 9.58
C ILE A 7 -1.89 -4.33 9.40
N ASP A 8 -0.69 -3.92 9.82
CA ASP A 8 -0.21 -2.53 9.69
C ASP A 8 0.39 -2.19 8.33
N ASN A 9 0.43 -3.14 7.39
CA ASN A 9 1.02 -2.87 6.09
C ASN A 9 0.05 -2.08 5.19
N PRO A 10 0.36 -0.80 4.85
CA PRO A 10 -0.52 0.04 4.04
C PRO A 10 -0.72 -0.53 2.63
N ILE A 11 0.21 -1.35 2.12
CA ILE A 11 0.07 -2.04 0.84
C ILE A 11 -0.96 -3.17 0.91
N VAL A 12 -1.04 -3.88 2.05
CA VAL A 12 -2.08 -4.92 2.25
C VAL A 12 -3.46 -4.26 2.30
N ARG A 13 -3.58 -3.15 3.03
CA ARG A 13 -4.81 -2.34 3.07
C ARG A 13 -5.20 -1.80 1.69
N TYR A 14 -4.23 -1.37 0.89
CA TYR A 14 -4.48 -0.96 -0.50
C TYR A 14 -5.02 -2.12 -1.35
N VAL A 15 -4.43 -3.31 -1.26
CA VAL A 15 -4.91 -4.49 -2.02
C VAL A 15 -6.33 -4.87 -1.63
N ALA A 16 -6.72 -4.68 -0.36
CA ALA A 16 -8.07 -4.95 0.13
C ALA A 16 -9.15 -4.02 -0.48
N CYS A 17 -8.78 -2.95 -1.19
CA CYS A 17 -9.73 -2.11 -1.93
C CYS A 17 -10.22 -2.76 -3.23
N PHE A 18 -9.63 -3.88 -3.65
CA PHE A 18 -9.87 -4.55 -4.93
C PHE A 18 -10.26 -6.01 -4.74
N GLY A 19 -10.91 -6.61 -5.74
CA GLY A 19 -11.29 -8.03 -5.70
C GLY A 19 -10.10 -8.97 -5.88
N SER A 20 -9.01 -8.49 -6.49
CA SER A 20 -7.79 -9.28 -6.67
C SER A 20 -6.50 -8.44 -6.65
N VAL A 21 -5.38 -9.13 -6.39
CA VAL A 21 -4.03 -8.53 -6.50
C VAL A 21 -3.74 -8.04 -7.93
N ARG A 22 -4.31 -8.69 -8.94
CA ARG A 22 -4.15 -8.32 -10.34
C ARG A 22 -4.82 -6.98 -10.64
N GLU A 23 -6.06 -6.81 -10.18
CA GLU A 23 -6.80 -5.55 -10.30
C GLU A 23 -6.09 -4.41 -9.57
N ALA A 24 -5.63 -4.65 -8.34
CA ALA A 24 -4.86 -3.65 -7.59
C ALA A 24 -3.58 -3.23 -8.35
N ALA A 25 -2.85 -4.19 -8.93
CA ALA A 25 -1.64 -3.89 -9.70
C ALA A 25 -1.97 -3.08 -10.98
N GLN A 26 -3.05 -3.44 -11.67
CA GLN A 26 -3.53 -2.73 -12.86
C GLN A 26 -3.94 -1.29 -12.52
N ALA A 27 -4.70 -1.09 -11.44
CA ALA A 27 -5.14 0.22 -10.99
C ALA A 27 -3.97 1.11 -10.52
N ALA A 28 -2.90 0.52 -9.97
CA ALA A 28 -1.66 1.20 -9.62
C ALA A 28 -0.70 1.42 -10.82
N GLY A 29 -1.02 0.90 -12.01
CA GLY A 29 -0.13 0.95 -13.18
C GLY A 29 1.20 0.24 -12.95
N VAL A 30 1.21 -0.92 -12.29
CA VAL A 30 2.42 -1.73 -12.01
C VAL A 30 2.23 -3.19 -12.38
N SER A 31 3.34 -3.92 -12.48
CA SER A 31 3.29 -5.38 -12.52
C SER A 31 2.90 -5.96 -11.15
N THR A 32 2.28 -7.14 -11.17
CA THR A 32 1.94 -7.89 -9.95
C THR A 32 3.18 -8.22 -9.12
N GLU A 33 4.34 -8.45 -9.75
CA GLU A 33 5.62 -8.64 -9.08
C GLU A 33 6.10 -7.38 -8.35
N MET A 34 5.95 -6.22 -8.98
CA MET A 34 6.28 -4.94 -8.34
C MET A 34 5.39 -4.69 -7.12
N LEU A 35 4.09 -4.98 -7.23
CA LEU A 35 3.16 -4.89 -6.09
C LEU A 35 3.51 -5.88 -4.98
N ARG A 36 3.91 -7.13 -5.31
CA ARG A 36 4.41 -8.11 -4.31
C ARG A 36 5.66 -7.61 -3.60
N ARG A 37 6.60 -6.98 -4.32
CA ARG A 37 7.81 -6.38 -3.74
C ARG A 37 7.47 -5.22 -2.81
N MET A 38 6.54 -4.34 -3.20
CA MET A 38 6.04 -3.27 -2.33
C MET A 38 5.39 -3.85 -1.07
N ARG A 39 4.55 -4.88 -1.22
CA ARG A 39 3.92 -5.55 -0.08
C ARG A 39 4.95 -6.14 0.88
N LYS A 40 6.00 -6.79 0.37
CA LYS A 40 7.09 -7.30 1.21
C LYS A 40 7.86 -6.19 1.94
N ARG A 41 8.04 -5.02 1.30
CA ARG A 41 8.71 -3.85 1.90
C ARG A 41 7.81 -3.09 2.89
N GLY A 42 6.50 -3.09 2.66
CA GLY A 42 5.52 -2.34 3.44
C GLY A 42 5.32 -0.89 3.01
N TYR A 43 5.97 -0.44 1.92
CA TYR A 43 5.86 0.96 1.47
C TYR A 43 6.17 1.14 -0.02
N VAL A 44 5.84 2.34 -0.51
CA VAL A 44 6.04 2.82 -1.87
C VAL A 44 7.15 3.88 -1.87
N SER A 45 8.09 3.78 -2.80
CA SER A 45 9.27 4.66 -2.81
C SER A 45 9.02 6.08 -3.31
N THR A 46 7.96 6.33 -4.08
CA THR A 46 7.74 7.64 -4.73
C THR A 46 6.37 8.22 -4.41
N ARG A 47 6.32 9.55 -4.22
CA ARG A 47 5.09 10.29 -3.93
C ARG A 47 4.06 10.14 -5.04
N GLN A 48 4.47 10.26 -6.30
CA GLN A 48 3.56 10.11 -7.44
C GLN A 48 2.86 8.75 -7.42
N ARG A 49 3.60 7.67 -7.13
CA ARG A 49 3.01 6.33 -7.07
C ARG A 49 2.08 6.18 -5.88
N ALA A 50 2.45 6.73 -4.73
CA ALA A 50 1.58 6.72 -3.55
C ALA A 50 0.26 7.48 -3.81
N LEU A 51 0.31 8.61 -4.54
CA LEU A 51 -0.88 9.36 -4.95
C LEU A 51 -1.76 8.57 -5.92
N GLN A 52 -1.16 7.96 -6.95
CA GLN A 52 -1.88 7.10 -7.91
C GLN A 52 -2.58 5.93 -7.20
N MET A 53 -1.88 5.24 -6.31
CA MET A 53 -2.44 4.16 -5.52
C MET A 53 -3.54 4.65 -4.57
N ALA A 54 -3.33 5.76 -3.87
CA ALA A 54 -4.36 6.34 -3.00
C ALA A 54 -5.63 6.69 -3.80
N GLN A 55 -5.48 7.34 -4.96
CA GLN A 55 -6.59 7.69 -5.84
C GLN A 55 -7.33 6.46 -6.36
N ALA A 56 -6.60 5.41 -6.76
CA ALA A 56 -7.17 4.14 -7.21
C ALA A 56 -8.02 3.45 -6.12
N CYS A 57 -7.67 3.63 -4.84
CA CYS A 57 -8.44 3.16 -3.70
C CYS A 57 -9.38 4.25 -3.12
N GLN A 58 -9.73 5.29 -3.90
CA GLN A 58 -10.63 6.38 -3.47
C GLN A 58 -10.20 7.03 -2.13
N PHE A 59 -8.89 7.12 -1.90
CA PHE A 59 -8.29 7.68 -0.69
C PHE A 59 -8.65 6.98 0.63
N ARG A 60 -9.19 5.74 0.61
CA ARG A 60 -9.35 4.93 1.85
C ARG A 60 -8.00 4.59 2.51
N VAL A 61 -6.92 4.60 1.72
CA VAL A 61 -5.53 4.56 2.19
C VAL A 61 -4.83 5.83 1.73
N LYS A 62 -4.22 6.57 2.66
CA LYS A 62 -3.54 7.85 2.35
C LYS A 62 -2.20 7.59 1.67
N ALA A 63 -1.80 8.50 0.78
CA ALA A 63 -0.50 8.45 0.12
C ALA A 63 0.67 8.51 1.14
N THR A 64 0.50 9.24 2.25
CA THR A 64 1.48 9.32 3.34
C THR A 64 1.65 7.99 4.08
N GLU A 65 0.57 7.24 4.26
CA GLU A 65 0.60 5.87 4.81
C GLU A 65 1.34 4.95 3.87
N LEU A 66 1.02 4.98 2.57
CA LEU A 66 1.70 4.17 1.55
C LEU A 66 3.20 4.44 1.44
N MET A 67 3.65 5.65 1.76
CA MET A 67 5.08 5.99 1.80
C MET A 67 5.77 5.62 3.12
N ALA A 68 5.06 5.00 4.07
CA ALA A 68 5.52 4.79 5.45
C ALA A 68 5.98 6.08 6.15
N LEU A 69 5.39 7.22 5.76
CA LEU A 69 5.65 8.53 6.40
C LEU A 69 4.81 8.73 7.67
N THR A 70 4.02 7.73 8.06
CA THR A 70 3.21 7.76 9.28
C THR A 70 3.68 6.69 10.26
N ARG A 71 4.21 7.19 11.39
CA ARG A 71 4.34 6.55 12.71
C ARG A 71 5.37 5.42 12.87
N ALA A 72 6.65 5.80 12.77
CA ALA A 72 7.66 5.44 13.79
C ALA A 72 7.72 6.53 14.89
N GLY A 73 6.63 7.25 15.14
CA GLY A 73 6.70 8.54 15.83
C GLY A 73 5.38 9.09 16.35
N ALA A 74 4.46 8.23 16.75
CA ALA A 74 3.59 8.64 17.84
C ALA A 74 3.25 7.37 18.64
N ALA A 75 3.74 7.33 19.87
CA ALA A 75 2.98 6.81 20.98
C ALA A 75 2.14 8.00 21.51
N PRO A 76 1.10 7.79 22.34
CA PRO A 76 0.36 8.89 22.99
C PRO A 76 1.28 9.87 23.74
#